data_AF-A0A914QDF9-F1
#
_entry.id   AF-A0A914QDF9-F1
#
_cell.length_a   1.000
_cell.length_b   1.000
_cell.length_c   1.000
_cell.angle_alpha   90.00
_cell.angle_beta   90.00
_cell.angle_gamma   90.00
#
_symmetry.space_group_name_H-M   'P 1'
#
loop_
_entity.id
_entity.type
_entity.pdbx_description
1 polymer ?
#
loop_
_entity_poly.entity_id
_entity_poly.type
_entity_poly.pdbx_seq_one_letter_code
_entity_poly.pdbx_strand_id
1 'polypeptide(L)'
;MTTAPYFMPGVNMERHYRGAYFTFGEHIDRLGNPMTEASDLFLVGSNCKSASKVLNSTLSNEWKEFIEDPKSEGTIYIAFGSALLWDFMSNSVKDSFIAAINKLDEYRIIFSWNGQFPKTVKSHVKFIKWAPQMAILSHPKTKVFLTHGGLKR
;
A
#
# COMPACT_ATOMS: atom_id res chain seq x y z
N MET A 1 13.98 23.17 1.68
CA MET A 1 13.15 23.00 2.89
C MET A 1 11.69 23.05 2.47
N THR A 2 11.11 21.90 2.17
CA THR A 2 9.69 21.77 1.81
C THR A 2 8.89 21.56 3.09
N THR A 3 8.00 22.50 3.38
CA THR A 3 7.06 22.43 4.50
C THR A 3 6.13 21.24 4.29
N ALA A 4 6.03 20.36 5.30
CA ALA A 4 5.01 19.33 5.33
C ALA A 4 3.62 20.00 5.28
N PRO A 5 2.74 19.69 4.32
CA PRO A 5 1.53 20.46 4.05
C PRO A 5 0.40 20.24 5.07
N TYR A 6 0.70 19.71 6.26
CA TYR A 6 -0.30 19.24 7.23
C TYR A 6 -0.31 19.97 8.58
N PHE A 7 0.59 20.93 8.82
CA PHE A 7 0.48 21.79 10.00
C PHE A 7 -0.23 23.07 9.64
N MET A 8 -1.49 23.20 10.05
CA MET A 8 -2.23 24.47 9.99
C MET A 8 -1.48 25.51 10.84
N PRO A 9 -0.88 26.56 10.23
CA PRO A 9 -0.10 27.53 10.98
C PRO A 9 -0.98 28.21 12.03
N GLY A 10 -0.54 28.21 13.29
CA GLY A 10 -1.26 28.85 14.41
C GLY A 10 -2.23 27.95 15.17
N VAL A 11 -2.38 26.67 14.81
CA VAL A 11 -3.17 25.72 15.60
C VAL A 11 -2.33 25.16 16.74
N ASN A 12 -2.72 25.47 17.98
CA ASN A 12 -2.20 24.80 19.16
C ASN A 12 -2.94 23.47 19.35
N MET A 13 -2.25 22.35 19.10
CA MET A 13 -2.83 21.01 19.19
C MET A 13 -3.33 20.67 20.60
N GLU A 14 -2.64 21.12 21.65
CA GLU A 14 -3.08 20.87 23.03
C GLU A 14 -4.42 21.55 23.31
N ARG A 15 -4.57 22.81 22.90
CA ARG A 15 -5.84 23.56 23.02
C ARG A 15 -6.95 22.91 22.18
N HIS A 16 -6.61 22.43 20.99
CA HIS A 16 -7.54 21.72 20.12
C HIS A 16 -8.07 20.45 20.78
N TYR A 17 -7.18 19.59 21.30
CA TYR A 17 -7.58 18.36 21.98
C TYR A 17 -8.33 18.60 23.29
N ARG A 18 -7.93 19.60 24.09
CA ARG A 18 -8.62 19.95 25.34
C ARG A 18 -10.06 20.43 25.12
N GLY A 19 -10.36 21.05 23.97
CA GLY A 19 -11.70 21.53 23.63
C GLY A 19 -12.55 20.53 22.84
N ALA A 20 -11.98 19.41 22.41
CA ALA A 20 -12.68 18.41 21.61
C ALA A 20 -13.52 17.50 22.51
N TYR A 21 -14.80 17.32 22.18
CA TYR A 21 -15.67 16.36 22.86
C TYR A 21 -15.38 14.91 22.39
N PHE A 22 -14.99 14.74 21.13
CA PHE A 22 -14.48 13.49 20.57
C PHE A 22 -13.32 13.77 19.61
N THR A 23 -12.35 12.85 19.59
CA THR A 23 -11.27 12.83 18.59
C THR A 23 -11.37 11.54 17.80
N PHE A 24 -11.45 11.63 16.47
CA PHE A 24 -11.38 10.48 15.58
C PHE A 24 -9.96 10.37 15.01
N GLY A 25 -9.34 9.22 15.21
CA GLY A 25 -8.00 8.93 14.70
C GLY A 25 -7.95 7.55 14.08
N GLU A 26 -7.11 7.41 13.05
CA GLU A 26 -6.72 6.10 12.55
C GLU A 26 -5.43 5.71 13.25
N HIS A 27 -5.44 4.58 13.95
CA HIS A 27 -4.26 4.03 14.61
C HIS A 27 -4.13 2.55 14.28
N ILE A 28 -2.89 2.06 14.17
CA ILE A 28 -2.65 0.62 14.04
C ILE A 28 -2.81 0.01 15.43
N ASP A 29 -3.83 -0.81 15.64
CA ASP A 29 -4.11 -1.43 16.95
C ASP A 29 -3.07 -2.49 17.34
N ARG A 30 -2.39 -3.16 16.38
CA ARG A 30 -1.55 -4.36 16.65
C ARG A 30 -0.04 -4.22 16.48
N LEU A 31 0.47 -3.05 16.10
CA LEU A 31 1.93 -2.83 15.92
C LEU A 31 2.53 -1.89 16.97
N GLY A 32 1.75 -1.47 17.97
CA GLY A 32 2.21 -0.60 19.06
C GLY A 32 2.80 -1.39 20.23
N ASN A 33 3.77 -0.78 20.92
CA ASN A 33 4.13 -1.17 22.29
C ASN A 33 2.89 -1.01 23.21
N PRO A 34 2.84 -1.67 24.38
CA PRO A 34 1.79 -1.42 25.36
C PRO A 34 1.75 0.07 25.69
N MET A 35 0.61 0.72 25.48
CA MET A 35 0.38 2.12 25.82
C MET A 35 -0.72 2.21 26.88
N THR A 36 -0.65 3.23 27.73
CA THR A 36 -1.74 3.56 28.64
C THR A 36 -2.96 3.96 27.82
N GLU A 37 -4.03 3.16 27.86
CA GLU A 37 -5.30 3.49 27.25
C GLU A 37 -6.18 4.25 28.26
N ALA A 38 -6.77 5.36 27.82
CA ALA A 38 -7.79 6.04 28.61
C ALA A 38 -9.10 5.24 28.55
N SER A 39 -9.94 5.34 29.59
CA SER A 39 -11.26 4.67 29.64
C SER A 39 -12.21 5.06 28.50
N ASP A 40 -11.95 6.22 27.88
CA ASP A 40 -12.83 6.82 26.87
C ASP A 40 -12.36 6.53 25.43
N LEU A 41 -11.53 5.50 25.23
CA LEU A 41 -11.11 5.02 23.92
C LEU A 41 -12.06 3.94 23.39
N PHE A 42 -12.69 4.20 22.25
CA PHE A 42 -13.58 3.25 21.59
C PHE A 42 -12.97 2.77 20.27
N LEU A 43 -12.65 1.48 20.20
CA LEU A 43 -12.21 0.84 18.96
C LEU A 43 -13.42 0.53 18.07
N VAL A 44 -13.59 1.31 17.01
CA VAL A 44 -14.66 1.13 16.03
C VAL A 44 -14.33 0.12 14.92
N GLY A 45 -13.15 -0.50 14.98
CA GLY A 45 -12.68 -1.48 14.01
C GLY A 45 -12.28 -0.88 12.66
N SER A 46 -12.07 -1.75 11.67
CA SER A 46 -11.70 -1.38 10.31
C SER A 46 -12.87 -1.55 9.36
N ASN A 47 -13.14 -0.55 8.52
CA ASN A 47 -14.16 -0.65 7.48
C ASN A 47 -13.55 -1.16 6.16
N CYS A 48 -13.66 -2.46 5.90
CA CYS A 48 -13.19 -3.08 4.67
C CYS A 48 -14.36 -3.62 3.85
N LYS A 49 -14.34 -3.40 2.53
CA LYS A 49 -15.28 -4.06 1.60
C LYS A 49 -15.00 -5.56 1.57
N SER A 50 -16.05 -6.37 1.45
CA SER A 50 -15.90 -7.83 1.32
C SER A 50 -15.10 -8.22 0.07
N ALA A 51 -14.13 -9.11 0.25
CA ALA A 51 -13.22 -9.61 -0.77
C ALA A 51 -13.97 -10.20 -1.99
N SER A 52 -14.98 -11.03 -1.75
CA SER A 52 -15.77 -11.68 -2.82
C SER A 52 -16.52 -10.68 -3.69
N LYS A 53 -17.05 -9.62 -3.07
CA LYS A 53 -17.74 -8.54 -3.80
C LYS A 53 -16.78 -7.76 -4.69
N VAL A 54 -15.56 -7.48 -4.21
CA VAL A 54 -14.55 -6.72 -4.96
C VAL A 54 -13.96 -7.51 -6.12
N LEU A 55 -13.67 -8.80 -5.91
CA LEU A 55 -13.12 -9.66 -6.97
C LEU A 55 -14.04 -9.75 -8.18
N ASN A 56 -15.34 -9.94 -7.95
CA ASN A 56 -16.34 -10.09 -9.01
C ASN A 56 -16.64 -8.77 -9.75
N SER A 57 -16.47 -7.61 -9.09
CA SER A 57 -16.81 -6.32 -9.68
C SER A 57 -15.65 -5.60 -10.39
N THR A 58 -14.40 -5.99 -10.15
CA THR A 58 -13.27 -5.06 -10.39
C THR A 58 -12.05 -5.68 -11.09
N LEU A 59 -11.87 -7.01 -11.05
CA LEU A 59 -10.70 -7.63 -11.68
C LEU A 59 -10.99 -7.93 -13.16
N SER A 60 -10.52 -7.05 -14.06
CA SER A 60 -10.62 -7.27 -15.50
C SER A 60 -9.89 -8.54 -15.92
N ASN A 61 -10.25 -9.10 -17.10
CA ASN A 61 -9.64 -10.33 -17.62
C ASN A 61 -8.12 -10.22 -17.73
N GLU A 62 -7.59 -9.05 -18.10
CA GLU A 62 -6.15 -8.80 -18.19
C GLU A 62 -5.41 -9.03 -16.85
N TRP A 63 -6.01 -8.63 -15.73
CA TRP A 63 -5.41 -8.86 -14.42
C TRP A 63 -5.48 -10.32 -14.00
N LYS A 64 -6.60 -10.98 -14.32
CA LYS A 64 -6.77 -12.41 -14.04
C LYS A 64 -5.73 -13.23 -14.77
N GLU A 65 -5.55 -13.02 -16.06
CA GLU A 65 -4.55 -13.76 -16.86
C GLU A 65 -3.13 -13.63 -16.30
N PHE A 66 -2.75 -12.43 -15.84
CA PHE A 66 -1.43 -12.22 -15.26
C PHE A 66 -1.27 -12.86 -13.87
N ILE A 67 -2.30 -12.77 -13.01
CA ILE A 67 -2.27 -13.27 -11.63
C ILE A 67 -2.43 -14.80 -11.57
N GLU A 68 -3.23 -15.36 -12.48
CA GLU A 68 -3.58 -16.78 -12.55
C GLU A 68 -2.62 -17.58 -13.43
N ASP A 69 -1.48 -17.01 -13.84
CA ASP A 69 -0.46 -17.71 -14.63
C ASP A 69 -0.10 -19.05 -13.95
N PRO A 70 -0.36 -20.20 -14.59
CA PRO A 70 -0.12 -21.51 -14.00
C PRO A 70 1.38 -21.79 -13.78
N LYS A 71 2.27 -21.08 -14.47
CA LYS A 71 3.73 -21.22 -14.30
C LYS A 71 4.24 -20.48 -13.06
N SER A 72 3.42 -19.66 -12.43
CA SER A 72 3.82 -18.87 -11.27
C SER A 72 3.39 -19.50 -9.94
N GLU A 73 4.28 -19.43 -8.96
CA GLU A 73 4.02 -19.84 -7.58
C GLU A 73 3.03 -18.90 -6.87
N GLY A 74 2.85 -17.68 -7.38
CA GLY A 74 1.90 -16.70 -6.87
C GLY A 74 2.23 -15.28 -7.30
N THR A 75 1.46 -14.33 -6.78
CA THR A 75 1.63 -12.91 -7.06
C THR A 75 2.23 -12.18 -5.86
N ILE A 76 3.28 -11.41 -6.12
CA ILE A 76 3.82 -10.39 -5.21
C ILE A 76 3.28 -9.04 -5.65
N TYR A 77 2.56 -8.37 -4.76
CA TYR A 77 2.10 -7.00 -5.00
C TYR A 77 2.97 -6.02 -4.23
N ILE A 78 3.48 -4.99 -4.91
CA ILE A 78 4.32 -3.94 -4.31
C ILE A 78 3.62 -2.60 -4.53
N ALA A 79 3.27 -1.90 -3.45
CA ALA A 79 2.70 -0.57 -3.54
C ALA A 79 3.01 0.28 -2.29
N PHE A 80 3.72 1.39 -2.52
CA PHE A 80 4.05 2.37 -1.47
C PHE A 80 3.07 3.55 -1.41
N GLY A 81 1.99 3.51 -2.20
CA GLY A 81 0.95 4.54 -2.23
C GLY A 81 1.45 5.88 -2.80
N SER A 82 0.72 6.95 -2.48
CA SER A 82 1.06 8.31 -2.90
C SER A 82 2.11 8.99 -2.01
N ALA A 83 2.38 8.42 -0.82
CA ALA A 83 3.35 8.97 0.12
C ALA A 83 4.80 8.86 -0.39
N LEU A 84 5.09 7.84 -1.20
CA LEU A 84 6.39 7.64 -1.82
C LEU A 84 6.29 7.91 -3.32
N LEU A 85 7.07 8.87 -3.79
CA LEU A 85 7.20 9.23 -5.20
C LEU A 85 8.50 8.66 -5.75
N TRP A 86 8.40 7.65 -6.62
CA TRP A 86 9.56 6.94 -7.14
C TRP A 86 10.52 7.84 -7.90
N ASP A 87 10.04 8.86 -8.62
CA ASP A 87 10.93 9.77 -9.35
C ASP A 87 11.98 10.44 -8.45
N PHE A 88 11.66 10.71 -7.18
CA PHE A 88 12.58 11.33 -6.23
C PHE A 88 13.50 10.35 -5.50
N MET A 89 13.31 9.03 -5.65
CA MET A 89 14.21 8.04 -5.06
C MET A 89 15.57 8.03 -5.79
N SER A 90 16.65 7.79 -5.05
CA SER A 90 17.97 7.66 -5.64
C SER A 90 18.03 6.47 -6.62
N ASN A 91 18.84 6.60 -7.67
CA ASN A 91 19.03 5.52 -8.63
C ASN A 91 19.52 4.24 -7.96
N SER A 92 20.41 4.35 -6.96
CA SER A 92 20.89 3.19 -6.20
C SER A 92 19.77 2.36 -5.57
N VAL A 93 18.73 3.02 -5.03
CA VAL A 93 17.59 2.33 -4.43
C VAL A 93 16.71 1.73 -5.53
N LYS A 94 16.41 2.48 -6.60
CA LYS A 94 15.63 1.99 -7.75
C LYS A 94 16.28 0.74 -8.35
N ASP A 95 17.58 0.80 -8.62
CA ASP A 95 18.36 -0.27 -9.23
C ASP A 95 18.40 -1.50 -8.33
N SER A 96 18.55 -1.31 -7.01
CA SER A 96 18.50 -2.42 -6.04
C SER A 96 17.15 -3.12 -6.03
N PHE A 97 16.05 -2.36 -6.07
CA PHE A 97 14.71 -2.92 -6.18
C PHE A 97 14.53 -3.70 -7.49
N ILE A 98 14.91 -3.10 -8.64
CA ILE A 98 14.79 -3.72 -9.96
C ILE A 98 15.63 -5.00 -10.04
N ALA A 99 16.85 -4.97 -9.53
CA ALA A 99 17.73 -6.14 -9.48
C ALA A 99 17.15 -7.26 -8.61
N ALA A 100 16.54 -6.92 -7.47
CA ALA A 100 15.89 -7.89 -6.59
C ALA A 100 14.66 -8.53 -7.25
N ILE A 101 13.72 -7.73 -7.77
CA ILE A 101 12.48 -8.26 -8.38
C ILE A 101 12.77 -9.09 -9.63
N ASN A 102 13.82 -8.76 -10.39
CA ASN A 102 14.22 -9.53 -11.57
C ASN A 102 14.75 -10.93 -11.23
N LYS A 103 15.16 -11.18 -9.99
CA LYS A 103 15.63 -12.50 -9.53
C LYS A 103 14.50 -13.41 -9.05
N LEU A 104 13.29 -12.87 -8.89
CA LEU A 104 12.10 -13.59 -8.39
C LEU A 104 11.20 -13.99 -9.57
N ASP A 105 11.75 -14.67 -10.57
CA ASP A 105 11.04 -15.01 -11.82
C ASP A 105 10.05 -16.18 -11.70
N GLU A 106 10.07 -16.89 -10.57
CA GLU A 106 9.05 -17.87 -10.18
C GLU A 106 7.72 -17.21 -9.74
N TYR A 107 7.74 -15.91 -9.41
CA TYR A 107 6.56 -15.13 -9.02
C TYR A 107 6.11 -14.16 -10.12
N ARG A 108 4.82 -13.87 -10.16
CA ARG A 108 4.31 -12.71 -10.90
C ARG A 108 4.38 -11.47 -10.02
N ILE A 109 4.95 -10.39 -10.52
CA ILE A 109 5.14 -9.17 -9.72
C ILE A 109 4.30 -8.06 -10.30
N ILE A 110 3.44 -7.47 -9.47
CA ILE A 110 2.72 -6.24 -9.80
C ILE A 110 3.33 -5.12 -8.96
N PHE A 111 3.96 -4.15 -9.60
CA PHE A 111 4.60 -3.03 -8.92
C PHE A 111 3.89 -1.72 -9.26
N SER A 112 3.19 -1.16 -8.29
CA SER A 112 2.66 0.20 -8.39
C SER A 112 3.81 1.22 -8.32
N TRP A 113 4.04 1.88 -9.45
CA TRP A 113 5.16 2.77 -9.69
C TRP A 113 4.69 4.06 -10.33
N ASN A 114 4.93 5.17 -9.64
CA ASN A 114 4.50 6.52 -10.01
C ASN A 114 5.63 7.38 -10.60
N GLY A 115 6.71 6.75 -11.06
CA GLY A 115 7.80 7.43 -11.77
C GLY A 115 7.99 6.96 -13.22
N GLN A 116 9.12 7.33 -13.82
CA GLN A 116 9.53 6.80 -15.12
C GLN A 116 9.75 5.28 -15.04
N PHE A 117 9.17 4.54 -15.99
CA PHE A 117 9.28 3.08 -15.97
C PHE A 117 10.71 2.61 -16.28
N PRO A 118 11.25 1.67 -15.50
CA PRO A 118 12.58 1.14 -15.77
C PRO A 118 12.60 0.30 -17.06
N LYS A 119 13.70 0.35 -17.81
CA LYS A 119 13.85 -0.38 -19.08
C LYS A 119 14.31 -1.83 -18.90
N THR A 120 14.90 -2.16 -17.76
CA THR A 120 15.59 -3.44 -17.49
C THR A 120 14.69 -4.48 -16.84
N VAL A 121 13.38 -4.41 -17.08
CA VAL A 121 12.39 -5.23 -16.37
C VAL A 121 12.05 -6.50 -17.16
N LYS A 122 12.08 -7.65 -16.49
CA LYS A 122 11.68 -8.95 -17.08
C LYS A 122 10.15 -9.07 -17.22
N SER A 123 9.71 -9.97 -18.10
CA SER A 123 8.29 -10.15 -18.47
C SER A 123 7.37 -10.67 -17.35
N HIS A 124 7.93 -11.20 -16.25
CA HIS A 124 7.16 -11.62 -15.07
C HIS A 124 6.75 -10.45 -14.17
N VAL A 125 7.22 -9.23 -14.48
CA VAL A 125 6.95 -8.01 -13.71
C VAL A 125 6.07 -7.05 -14.52
N LYS A 126 4.98 -6.57 -13.92
CA LYS A 126 4.11 -5.53 -14.45
C LYS A 126 4.26 -4.26 -13.61
N PHE A 127 4.91 -3.24 -14.18
CA PHE A 127 4.93 -1.89 -13.62
C PHE A 127 3.67 -1.14 -14.05
N ILE A 128 3.00 -0.48 -13.09
CA ILE A 128 1.78 0.27 -13.38
C ILE A 128 1.64 1.49 -12.49
N LYS A 129 1.05 2.57 -13.01
CA LYS A 129 0.78 3.77 -12.20
C LYS A 129 -0.33 3.56 -11.18
N TRP A 130 -1.38 2.84 -11.56
CA TRP A 130 -2.53 2.56 -10.71
C TRP A 130 -2.97 1.12 -10.88
N ALA A 131 -3.25 0.42 -9.77
CA ALA A 131 -3.70 -0.96 -9.78
C ALA A 131 -4.99 -1.11 -8.94
N PRO A 132 -5.87 -2.07 -9.27
CA PRO A 132 -7.05 -2.39 -8.46
C PRO A 132 -6.62 -3.11 -7.17
N GLN A 133 -6.02 -2.36 -6.23
CA GLN A 133 -5.33 -2.87 -5.05
C GLN A 133 -6.19 -3.85 -4.24
N MET A 134 -7.46 -3.51 -3.96
CA MET A 134 -8.34 -4.39 -3.18
C MET A 134 -8.63 -5.71 -3.90
N ALA A 135 -8.77 -5.71 -5.23
CA ALA A 135 -9.01 -6.92 -6.00
C ALA A 135 -7.77 -7.81 -6.04
N ILE A 136 -6.58 -7.22 -6.25
CA ILE A 136 -5.30 -7.95 -6.22
C ILE A 136 -5.07 -8.56 -4.84
N LEU A 137 -5.20 -7.78 -3.77
CA LEU A 137 -4.99 -8.25 -2.40
C LEU A 137 -6.02 -9.31 -1.96
N SER A 138 -7.24 -9.25 -2.49
CA SER A 138 -8.27 -10.24 -2.22
C SER A 138 -8.07 -11.55 -2.98
N HIS A 139 -7.19 -11.58 -4.00
CA HIS A 139 -7.01 -12.72 -4.87
C HIS A 139 -6.21 -13.85 -4.18
N PRO A 140 -6.65 -15.11 -4.24
CA PRO A 140 -6.01 -16.23 -3.52
C PRO A 140 -4.57 -16.56 -3.98
N LYS A 141 -4.20 -16.15 -5.18
CA LYS A 141 -2.84 -16.27 -5.71
C LYS A 141 -1.89 -15.18 -5.20
N THR A 142 -2.38 -14.09 -4.59
CA THR A 142 -1.53 -13.07 -3.99
C THR A 142 -0.94 -13.59 -2.68
N LYS A 143 0.39 -13.65 -2.60
CA LYS A 143 1.12 -14.26 -1.47
C LYS A 143 1.80 -13.23 -0.59
N VAL A 144 2.30 -12.16 -1.20
CA VAL A 144 3.07 -11.13 -0.52
C VAL A 144 2.56 -9.76 -0.91
N PHE A 145 2.40 -8.89 0.09
CA PHE A 145 2.16 -7.47 -0.11
C PHE A 145 3.30 -6.66 0.51
N LEU A 146 4.13 -6.04 -0.33
CA LEU A 146 5.13 -5.10 0.11
C LEU A 146 4.55 -3.67 0.07
N THR A 147 4.45 -3.05 1.24
CA THR A 147 3.78 -1.76 1.44
C THR A 147 4.58 -0.84 2.34
N HIS A 148 4.32 0.46 2.24
CA HIS A 148 4.80 1.48 3.16
C HIS A 148 4.15 1.44 4.56
N GLY A 149 3.17 0.55 4.79
CA GLY A 149 2.49 0.40 6.07
C GLY A 149 1.38 1.42 6.36
N GLY A 150 1.01 2.25 5.37
CA GLY A 150 -0.09 3.20 5.55
C GLY A 150 -1.46 2.53 5.62
N LEU A 151 -2.31 3.04 6.51
CA LEU A 151 -3.72 2.69 6.59
C LEU A 151 -4.50 3.31 5.42
N LYS A 152 -5.47 2.57 4.89
CA LYS A 152 -6.36 3.05 3.82
C LYS A 152 -7.57 3.73 4.47
N ARG A 153 -7.75 5.01 4.11
CA ARG A 153 -8.98 5.77 4.34
C ARG A 153 -10.07 5.38 3.36
#